data_AF-A0A068TVY1-F1
#
_entry.id   AF-A0A068TVY1-F1
#
_cell.length_a   1.000
_cell.length_b   1.000
_cell.length_c   1.000
_cell.angle_alpha   90.00
_cell.angle_beta   90.00
_cell.angle_gamma   90.00
#
_symmetry.space_group_name_H-M   'P 1'
#
loop_
_entity.id
_entity.type
_entity.pdbx_description
1 polymer ?
#
loop_
_entity_poly.entity_id
_entity_poly.type
_entity_poly.pdbx_seq_one_letter_code
_entity_poly.pdbx_strand_id
1 'polypeptide(L)'
;MQLKVYLKALEDKISDMEDEHQALITKERMMNDELQDARKEAIRALQGLSTHHLRKFQIKRMGQIDTKPFEALFSKKCSSEDRHAESLKLCSLWEENVRSANWHPFKRVENRGRLIEIIDANDEKLKQLRSEYGEDVYQAVTNALMELNEYNPSGRYPVSELWDCQKGRKASLKEIIEYISNKLKTLQPKRKRS
;
A
#
# COMPACT_ATOMS: atom_id res chain seq x y z
N MET A 1 -23.27 16.94 -52.04
CA MET A 1 -22.57 18.07 -51.36
C MET A 1 -22.78 18.05 -49.85
N GLN A 2 -24.02 17.89 -49.35
CA GLN A 2 -24.35 17.89 -47.91
C GLN A 2 -23.61 16.81 -47.07
N LEU A 3 -23.50 15.57 -47.57
CA LEU A 3 -22.77 14.50 -46.87
C LEU A 3 -21.29 14.81 -46.61
N LYS A 4 -20.60 15.50 -47.52
CA LYS A 4 -19.19 15.88 -47.34
C LYS A 4 -19.03 16.93 -46.25
N VAL A 5 -19.95 17.89 -46.17
CA VAL A 5 -19.96 18.92 -45.13
C VAL A 5 -20.25 18.30 -43.77
N TYR A 6 -21.20 17.37 -43.70
CA TYR A 6 -21.52 16.64 -42.47
C TYR A 6 -20.36 15.77 -41.98
N LEU A 7 -19.69 15.04 -42.87
CA LEU A 7 -18.49 14.27 -42.54
C LEU A 7 -17.38 15.17 -42.00
N LYS A 8 -17.12 16.31 -42.65
CA LYS A 8 -16.08 17.24 -42.19
C LYS A 8 -16.40 17.81 -40.79
N ALA A 9 -17.66 18.18 -40.56
CA ALA A 9 -18.10 18.67 -39.24
C ALA A 9 -17.96 17.60 -38.14
N LEU A 10 -18.19 16.32 -38.47
CA LEU A 10 -17.97 15.22 -37.53
C LEU A 10 -16.47 14.99 -37.27
N GLU A 11 -15.62 15.02 -38.29
CA GLU A 11 -14.16 14.91 -38.15
C GLU A 11 -13.61 16.03 -37.25
N ASP A 12 -14.02 17.27 -37.50
CA ASP A 12 -13.60 18.42 -36.70
C ASP A 12 -14.09 18.26 -35.25
N LYS A 13 -15.32 17.78 -35.04
CA LYS A 13 -15.85 17.53 -33.69
C LYS A 13 -15.11 16.41 -32.96
N ILE A 14 -14.69 15.36 -33.65
CA ILE A 14 -13.87 14.29 -33.08
C ILE A 14 -12.51 14.85 -32.68
N SER A 15 -11.86 15.62 -33.56
CA SER A 15 -10.58 16.28 -33.27
C SER A 15 -10.68 17.17 -32.02
N ASP A 16 -11.72 18.01 -31.92
CA ASP A 16 -11.95 18.86 -30.74
C ASP A 16 -12.11 18.03 -29.46
N MET A 17 -12.86 16.93 -29.51
CA MET A 17 -13.05 16.04 -28.35
C MET A 17 -11.75 15.32 -27.95
N GLU A 18 -10.93 14.93 -28.91
CA GLU A 18 -9.61 14.34 -28.66
C GLU A 18 -8.68 15.34 -27.97
N ASP A 19 -8.67 16.60 -28.42
CA ASP A 19 -7.90 17.69 -27.82
C ASP A 19 -8.36 17.98 -26.37
N GLU A 20 -9.67 18.08 -26.14
CA GLU A 20 -10.24 18.25 -24.80
C GLU A 20 -9.88 17.07 -23.88
N HIS A 21 -10.00 15.83 -24.37
CA HIS A 21 -9.65 14.63 -23.62
C HIS A 21 -8.17 14.60 -23.25
N GLN A 22 -7.28 14.97 -24.18
CA GLN A 22 -5.84 15.02 -23.94
C GLN A 22 -5.47 16.13 -22.93
N ALA A 23 -6.15 17.27 -22.97
CA ALA A 23 -5.99 18.32 -21.98
C ALA A 23 -6.41 17.86 -20.57
N LEU A 24 -7.52 17.12 -20.46
CA LEU A 24 -7.98 16.56 -19.20
C LEU A 24 -7.00 15.51 -18.64
N ILE A 25 -6.50 14.60 -19.48
CA ILE A 25 -5.46 13.62 -19.08
C ILE A 25 -4.22 14.34 -18.52
N THR A 26 -3.78 15.39 -19.21
CA THR A 26 -2.58 16.14 -18.80
C THR A 26 -2.81 16.80 -17.44
N LYS A 27 -3.97 17.43 -17.24
CA LYS A 27 -4.34 18.06 -15.97
C LYS A 27 -4.50 17.04 -14.83
N GLU A 28 -5.12 15.90 -15.09
CA GLU A 28 -5.27 14.82 -14.12
C GLU A 28 -3.91 14.30 -13.66
N ARG A 29 -2.97 14.06 -14.59
CA ARG A 29 -1.60 13.66 -14.26
C ARG A 29 -0.91 14.68 -13.37
N MET A 30 -0.95 15.96 -13.74
CA MET A 30 -0.34 17.03 -12.94
C MET A 30 -0.92 17.09 -11.51
N MET A 31 -2.26 17.03 -11.38
CA MET A 31 -2.91 17.05 -10.08
C MET A 31 -2.58 15.80 -9.24
N ASN A 32 -2.51 14.63 -9.88
CA ASN A 32 -2.11 13.41 -9.22
C ASN A 32 -0.66 13.48 -8.73
N ASP A 33 0.26 14.02 -9.54
CA ASP A 33 1.67 14.19 -9.15
C ASP A 33 1.79 15.09 -7.91
N GLU A 34 1.11 16.23 -7.89
CA GLU A 34 1.07 17.12 -6.72
C GLU A 34 0.51 16.41 -5.47
N LEU A 35 -0.56 15.64 -5.64
CA LEU A 35 -1.17 14.88 -4.55
C LEU A 35 -0.23 13.79 -4.01
N GLN A 36 0.49 13.09 -4.90
CA GLN A 36 1.47 12.08 -4.51
C GLN A 36 2.66 12.73 -3.80
N ASP A 37 3.15 13.86 -4.27
CA ASP A 37 4.26 14.57 -3.64
C ASP A 37 3.87 15.11 -2.26
N ALA A 38 2.67 15.67 -2.10
CA ALA A 38 2.13 16.05 -0.80
C ALA A 38 2.02 14.83 0.16
N ARG A 39 1.64 13.66 -0.36
CA ARG A 39 1.60 12.42 0.43
C ARG A 39 2.98 11.94 0.83
N LYS A 40 3.95 11.93 -0.10
CA LYS A 40 5.35 11.58 0.21
C LYS A 40 5.91 12.51 1.28
N GLU A 41 5.64 13.81 1.16
CA GLU A 41 6.08 14.79 2.15
C GLU A 41 5.45 14.55 3.53
N ALA A 42 4.14 14.27 3.58
CA ALA A 42 3.47 13.92 4.82
C ALA A 42 4.07 12.65 5.46
N ILE A 43 4.40 11.64 4.68
CA ILE A 43 5.09 10.42 5.16
C ILE A 43 6.46 10.79 5.73
N ARG A 44 7.29 11.53 4.99
CA ARG A 44 8.62 11.96 5.45
C ARG A 44 8.55 12.75 6.76
N ALA A 45 7.65 13.73 6.83
CA ALA A 45 7.44 14.54 8.02
C ALA A 45 7.03 13.68 9.22
N LEU A 46 6.11 12.72 9.03
CA LEU A 46 5.64 11.83 10.09
C LEU A 46 6.69 10.81 10.54
N GLN A 47 7.56 10.33 9.66
CA GLN A 47 8.69 9.46 10.02
C GLN A 47 9.68 10.17 10.96
N GLY A 48 9.88 11.48 10.79
CA GLY A 48 10.74 12.29 11.66
C GLY A 48 10.11 12.66 13.02
N LEU A 49 8.80 12.47 13.19
CA LEU A 49 8.10 12.80 14.43
C LEU A 49 8.04 11.56 15.34
N SER A 50 8.43 11.74 16.61
CA SER A 50 8.35 10.67 17.61
C SER A 50 6.91 10.12 17.71
N THR A 51 6.78 8.80 17.59
CA THR A 51 5.53 8.02 17.61
C THR A 51 4.64 8.29 18.83
N HIS A 52 5.19 8.84 19.91
CA HIS A 52 4.45 9.20 21.12
C HIS A 52 3.38 10.28 20.89
N HIS A 53 3.54 11.17 19.90
CA HIS A 53 2.63 12.30 19.70
C HIS A 53 1.44 11.99 18.77
N LEU A 54 1.57 10.98 17.90
CA LEU A 54 0.63 10.71 16.81
C LEU A 54 0.05 9.28 16.86
N ARG A 55 -0.45 8.86 18.03
CA ARG A 55 -0.98 7.50 18.26
C ARG A 55 -2.04 6.99 17.26
N LYS A 56 -2.77 7.88 16.60
CA LYS A 56 -3.85 7.52 15.66
C LYS A 56 -3.31 7.10 14.28
N PHE A 57 -2.27 7.78 13.81
CA PHE A 57 -1.73 7.58 12.46
C PHE A 57 -0.31 7.05 12.54
N GLN A 58 -0.05 5.97 11.81
CA GLN A 58 1.26 5.37 11.73
C GLN A 58 1.73 5.29 10.30
N ILE A 59 3.05 5.14 10.15
CA ILE A 59 3.64 4.74 8.87
C ILE A 59 3.61 3.22 8.83
N LYS A 60 2.83 2.68 7.89
CA LYS A 60 2.81 1.25 7.58
C LYS A 60 3.62 1.01 6.31
N ARG A 61 4.44 -0.05 6.30
CA ARG A 61 5.12 -0.50 5.08
C ARG A 61 4.27 -1.57 4.39
N MET A 62 3.55 -1.17 3.35
CA MET A 62 2.67 -2.06 2.60
C MET A 62 3.51 -3.08 1.83
N GLY A 63 3.26 -4.36 2.07
CA GLY A 63 4.00 -5.46 1.46
C GLY A 63 5.21 -5.93 2.25
N GLN A 64 5.43 -5.39 3.46
CA GLN A 64 6.42 -5.93 4.40
C GLN A 64 5.79 -7.10 5.17
N ILE A 65 6.53 -8.19 5.31
CA ILE A 65 6.09 -9.35 6.09
C ILE A 65 6.11 -8.98 7.58
N ASP A 66 5.05 -9.33 8.32
CA ASP A 66 5.05 -9.25 9.79
C ASP A 66 5.98 -10.34 10.35
N THR A 67 6.99 -9.94 11.11
CA THR A 67 8.00 -10.85 11.67
C THR A 67 7.48 -11.64 12.86
N LYS A 68 6.44 -11.16 13.54
CA LYS A 68 5.96 -11.75 14.81
C LYS A 68 5.55 -13.22 14.69
N PRO A 69 4.85 -13.66 13.63
CA PRO A 69 4.53 -15.08 13.45
C PRO A 69 5.78 -15.96 13.31
N PHE A 70 6.83 -15.45 12.65
CA PHE A 70 8.10 -16.17 12.52
C PHE A 70 8.80 -16.28 13.87
N GLU A 71 8.85 -15.20 14.64
CA GLU A 71 9.43 -15.19 15.99
C GLU A 71 8.71 -16.17 16.93
N ALA A 72 7.38 -16.26 16.81
CA ALA A 72 6.56 -17.15 17.62
C ALA A 72 6.88 -18.63 17.40
N LEU A 73 7.29 -19.05 16.19
CA LEU A 73 7.63 -20.45 15.89
C LEU A 73 8.81 -20.97 16.71
N PHE A 74 9.80 -20.12 16.94
CA PHE A 74 11.04 -20.50 17.60
C PHE A 74 10.96 -20.34 19.12
N SER A 75 9.93 -19.67 19.64
CA SER A 75 9.75 -19.35 21.07
C SER A 75 9.84 -20.53 22.05
N LYS A 76 9.58 -21.76 21.59
CA LYS A 76 9.51 -22.97 22.45
C LYS A 76 10.67 -23.98 22.31
N LYS A 77 11.63 -23.80 21.39
CA LYS A 77 12.52 -24.91 20.95
C LYS A 77 14.01 -24.84 21.36
N CYS A 78 14.66 -23.67 21.48
CA CYS A 78 16.13 -23.56 21.69
C CYS A 78 16.59 -22.29 22.48
N SER A 79 17.91 -22.03 22.53
CA SER A 79 18.57 -20.85 23.14
C SER A 79 18.09 -19.51 22.53
N SER A 80 18.19 -18.37 23.25
CA SER A 80 17.61 -17.09 22.77
C SER A 80 18.24 -16.52 21.49
N GLU A 81 19.56 -16.64 21.32
CA GLU A 81 20.28 -16.03 20.20
C GLU A 81 20.08 -16.84 18.90
N ASP A 82 20.15 -18.18 18.97
CA ASP A 82 19.92 -19.06 17.83
C ASP A 82 18.48 -18.92 17.30
N ARG A 83 17.49 -18.79 18.20
CA ARG A 83 16.07 -18.59 17.85
C ARG A 83 15.82 -17.33 17.03
N HIS A 84 16.46 -16.23 17.43
CA HIS A 84 16.26 -14.94 16.76
C HIS A 84 16.89 -14.96 15.37
N ALA A 85 18.09 -15.55 15.24
CA ALA A 85 18.76 -15.71 13.94
C ALA A 85 17.95 -16.59 12.97
N GLU A 86 17.41 -17.73 13.44
CA GLU A 86 16.59 -18.62 12.61
C GLU A 86 15.29 -17.95 12.12
N SER A 87 14.58 -17.24 13.03
CA SER A 87 13.39 -16.47 12.68
C SER A 87 13.67 -15.43 11.59
N LEU A 88 14.73 -14.62 11.78
CA LEU A 88 15.11 -13.59 10.81
C LEU A 88 15.52 -14.18 9.46
N LYS A 89 16.24 -15.30 9.47
CA LYS A 89 16.66 -16.00 8.25
C LYS A 89 15.44 -16.50 7.46
N LEU A 90 14.48 -17.12 8.15
CA LEU A 90 13.26 -17.61 7.53
C LEU A 90 12.39 -16.45 7.00
N CYS A 91 12.23 -15.38 7.78
CA CYS A 91 11.48 -14.20 7.35
C CYS A 91 12.12 -13.56 6.11
N SER A 92 13.45 -13.38 6.11
CA SER A 92 14.20 -12.81 4.97
C SER A 92 14.05 -13.66 3.71
N LEU A 93 14.11 -14.99 3.83
CA LEU A 93 13.88 -15.91 2.71
C LEU A 93 12.49 -15.72 2.10
N TRP A 94 11.46 -15.55 2.94
CA TRP A 94 10.10 -15.30 2.45
C TRP A 94 9.94 -13.90 1.87
N GLU A 95 10.61 -12.89 2.43
CA GLU A 95 10.64 -11.56 1.82
C GLU A 95 11.24 -11.59 0.40
N GLU A 96 12.33 -12.33 0.19
CA GLU A 96 12.93 -12.51 -1.13
C GLU A 96 11.99 -13.23 -2.10
N ASN A 97 11.34 -14.30 -1.67
CA ASN A 97 10.32 -14.99 -2.46
C ASN A 97 9.21 -14.00 -2.86
N VAL A 98 8.62 -13.31 -1.89
CA VAL A 98 7.52 -12.34 -2.11
C VAL A 98 7.90 -11.22 -3.08
N ARG A 99 9.16 -10.77 -3.07
CA ARG A 99 9.67 -9.75 -4.01
C ARG A 99 10.01 -10.31 -5.40
N SER A 100 10.13 -11.63 -5.55
CA SER A 100 10.50 -12.25 -6.82
C SER A 100 9.44 -12.06 -7.90
N ALA A 101 9.83 -11.47 -9.03
CA ALA A 101 8.94 -11.31 -10.19
C ALA A 101 8.53 -12.66 -10.81
N ASN A 102 9.33 -13.70 -10.62
CA ASN A 102 9.08 -15.05 -11.15
C ASN A 102 8.06 -15.83 -10.32
N TRP A 103 7.63 -15.31 -9.17
CA TRP A 103 6.62 -15.94 -8.34
C TRP A 103 5.42 -15.01 -8.14
N HIS A 104 4.28 -15.42 -8.68
CA HIS A 104 3.04 -14.66 -8.65
C HIS A 104 1.88 -15.62 -8.33
N PRO A 105 1.71 -15.99 -7.04
CA PRO A 105 0.75 -17.00 -6.60
C PRO A 105 -0.67 -16.43 -6.53
N PHE A 106 -1.14 -15.88 -7.66
CA PHE A 106 -2.46 -15.26 -7.79
C PHE A 106 -3.25 -15.94 -8.89
N LYS A 107 -4.56 -15.96 -8.70
CA LYS A 107 -5.54 -16.31 -9.72
C LYS A 107 -6.52 -15.17 -9.92
N ARG A 108 -7.05 -15.09 -11.14
CA ARG A 108 -8.00 -14.05 -11.52
C ARG A 108 -9.42 -14.57 -11.31
N VAL A 109 -10.24 -13.78 -10.63
CA VAL A 109 -11.65 -14.07 -10.37
C VAL A 109 -12.51 -12.88 -10.73
N GLU A 110 -13.73 -13.12 -11.19
CA GLU A 110 -14.69 -12.06 -11.44
C GLU A 110 -15.37 -11.64 -10.13
N ASN A 111 -15.33 -10.35 -9.82
CA ASN A 111 -16.05 -9.74 -8.71
C ASN A 111 -16.78 -8.50 -9.21
N ARG A 112 -18.12 -8.55 -9.24
CA ARG A 112 -18.99 -7.44 -9.69
C ARG A 112 -18.63 -6.88 -11.08
N GLY A 113 -18.36 -7.77 -12.05
CA GLY A 113 -17.98 -7.38 -13.41
C GLY A 113 -16.54 -6.87 -13.55
N ARG A 114 -15.74 -6.91 -12.48
CA ARG A 114 -14.32 -6.58 -12.51
C ARG A 114 -13.49 -7.82 -12.23
N LEU A 115 -12.50 -8.06 -13.08
CA LEU A 115 -11.49 -9.08 -12.85
C LEU A 115 -10.54 -8.62 -11.72
N ILE A 116 -10.47 -9.36 -10.62
CA ILE A 116 -9.57 -9.11 -9.50
C ILE A 116 -8.62 -10.29 -9.29
N GLU A 117 -7.45 -10.02 -8.72
CA GLU A 117 -6.49 -11.04 -8.34
C GLU A 117 -6.62 -11.39 -6.86
N ILE A 118 -6.70 -12.69 -6.58
CA ILE A 118 -6.72 -13.25 -5.22
C ILE A 118 -5.63 -14.30 -5.10
N ILE A 119 -5.18 -14.55 -3.88
CA ILE A 119 -4.21 -15.62 -3.60
C ILE A 119 -4.72 -16.95 -4.12
N ASP A 120 -3.87 -17.67 -4.87
CA ASP A 120 -4.14 -19.04 -5.22
C ASP A 120 -3.73 -19.97 -4.07
N ALA A 121 -4.71 -20.44 -3.29
CA ALA A 121 -4.48 -21.41 -2.21
C ALA A 121 -3.91 -22.75 -2.71
N ASN A 122 -3.93 -23.01 -4.02
CA ASN A 122 -3.32 -24.19 -4.61
C ASN A 122 -1.84 -24.02 -4.98
N ASP A 123 -1.25 -22.83 -4.83
CA ASP A 123 0.17 -22.62 -5.08
C ASP A 123 1.02 -23.54 -4.18
N GLU A 124 1.98 -24.24 -4.80
CA GLU A 124 2.76 -25.28 -4.12
C GLU A 124 3.66 -24.72 -3.02
N LYS A 125 4.26 -23.53 -3.22
CA LYS A 125 5.08 -22.88 -2.19
C LYS A 125 4.23 -22.43 -1.01
N LEU A 126 3.05 -21.88 -1.27
CA LEU A 126 2.11 -21.46 -0.23
C LEU A 126 1.54 -22.64 0.57
N LYS A 127 1.22 -23.76 -0.10
CA LYS A 127 0.83 -25.01 0.57
C LYS A 127 1.93 -25.52 1.49
N GLN A 128 3.17 -25.56 1.00
CA GLN A 128 4.33 -25.99 1.77
C GLN A 128 4.54 -25.07 2.98
N LEU A 129 4.52 -23.75 2.79
CA LEU A 129 4.63 -22.76 3.86
C LEU A 129 3.62 -23.02 4.98
N ARG A 130 2.35 -23.20 4.60
CA ARG A 130 1.25 -23.44 5.54
C ARG A 130 1.42 -24.76 6.29
N SER A 131 1.86 -25.81 5.60
CA SER A 131 2.09 -27.13 6.19
C SER A 131 3.27 -27.15 7.16
N GLU A 132 4.36 -26.46 6.84
CA GLU A 132 5.59 -26.49 7.65
C GLU A 132 5.56 -25.50 8.81
N TYR A 133 4.98 -24.32 8.60
CA TYR A 133 5.09 -23.18 9.50
C TYR A 133 3.74 -22.69 10.06
N GLY A 134 2.63 -23.30 9.63
CA GLY A 134 1.29 -23.02 10.16
C GLY A 134 0.61 -21.79 9.58
N GLU A 135 -0.60 -21.52 10.10
CA GLU A 135 -1.51 -20.51 9.57
C GLU A 135 -1.00 -19.08 9.73
N ASP A 136 -0.40 -18.76 10.88
CA ASP A 136 -0.01 -17.37 11.19
C ASP A 136 1.09 -16.87 10.24
N VAL A 137 2.06 -17.74 9.93
CA VAL A 137 3.13 -17.44 8.96
C VAL A 137 2.58 -17.38 7.54
N TYR A 138 1.72 -18.32 7.17
CA TYR A 138 1.01 -18.28 5.88
C TYR A 138 0.28 -16.94 5.70
N GLN A 139 -0.50 -16.52 6.70
CA GLN A 139 -1.27 -15.28 6.65
C GLN A 139 -0.37 -14.05 6.54
N ALA A 140 0.76 -14.01 7.26
CA ALA A 140 1.73 -12.92 7.17
C ALA A 140 2.30 -12.77 5.75
N VAL A 141 2.67 -13.88 5.12
CA VAL A 141 3.20 -13.90 3.74
C VAL A 141 2.11 -13.52 2.73
N THR A 142 0.90 -14.08 2.84
CA THR A 142 -0.18 -13.76 1.90
C THR A 142 -0.67 -12.32 2.03
N ASN A 143 -0.69 -11.76 3.25
CA ASN A 143 -0.99 -10.35 3.45
C ASN A 143 0.05 -9.47 2.75
N ALA A 144 1.34 -9.76 2.92
CA ALA A 144 2.40 -9.02 2.24
C ALA A 144 2.28 -9.12 0.70
N LEU A 145 1.96 -10.30 0.17
CA LEU A 145 1.72 -10.49 -1.26
C LEU A 145 0.55 -9.62 -1.76
N MET A 146 -0.60 -9.67 -1.08
CA MET A 146 -1.77 -8.87 -1.43
C MET A 146 -1.47 -7.37 -1.39
N GLU A 147 -0.78 -6.91 -0.34
CA GLU A 147 -0.38 -5.51 -0.20
C GLU A 147 0.60 -5.07 -1.29
N LEU A 148 1.57 -5.91 -1.68
CA LEU A 148 2.43 -5.58 -2.81
C LEU A 148 1.64 -5.48 -4.11
N ASN A 149 0.69 -6.37 -4.35
CA ASN A 149 -0.11 -6.34 -5.57
C ASN A 149 -1.02 -5.10 -5.64
N GLU A 150 -1.52 -4.63 -4.50
CA GLU A 150 -2.35 -3.44 -4.43
C GLU A 150 -1.53 -2.14 -4.52
N TYR A 151 -0.38 -2.07 -3.85
CA TYR A 151 0.35 -0.81 -3.64
C TYR A 151 1.57 -0.63 -4.54
N ASN A 152 2.20 -1.72 -4.97
CA ASN A 152 3.39 -1.66 -5.83
C ASN A 152 3.53 -2.93 -6.71
N PRO A 153 2.52 -3.25 -7.56
CA PRO A 153 2.49 -4.50 -8.31
C PRO A 153 3.69 -4.67 -9.23
N SER A 154 4.14 -3.60 -9.88
CA SER A 154 5.29 -3.62 -10.80
C SER A 154 6.63 -3.60 -10.07
N GLY A 155 6.77 -2.79 -9.02
CA GLY A 155 8.04 -2.64 -8.32
C GLY A 155 8.35 -3.78 -7.36
N ARG A 156 7.32 -4.44 -6.81
CA ARG A 156 7.46 -5.60 -5.89
C ARG A 156 8.34 -5.34 -4.68
N TYR A 157 8.46 -4.09 -4.22
CA TYR A 157 9.11 -3.74 -2.95
C TYR A 157 8.14 -3.01 -2.02
N PRO A 158 8.30 -3.13 -0.69
CA PRO A 158 7.36 -2.51 0.22
C PRO A 158 7.42 -0.98 0.18
N VAL A 159 6.27 -0.34 0.14
CA VAL A 159 6.15 1.13 0.11
C VAL A 159 5.54 1.66 1.40
N SER A 160 6.03 2.80 1.87
CA SER A 160 5.51 3.45 3.07
C SER A 160 4.19 4.15 2.77
N GLU A 161 3.22 3.98 3.66
CA GLU A 161 1.90 4.59 3.55
C GLU A 161 1.41 5.11 4.89
N LEU A 162 0.53 6.12 4.79
CA LEU A 162 -0.13 6.71 5.94
C LEU A 162 -1.30 5.82 6.36
N TRP A 163 -1.28 5.32 7.58
CA TRP A 163 -2.23 4.32 8.05
C TRP A 163 -3.04 4.83 9.24
N ASP A 164 -4.38 4.73 9.16
CA ASP A 164 -5.27 4.94 10.31
C ASP A 164 -5.40 3.61 11.05
N CYS A 165 -4.72 3.50 12.19
CA CYS A 165 -4.69 2.26 12.98
C CYS A 165 -6.05 1.92 13.58
N GLN A 166 -6.92 2.91 13.79
CA GLN A 166 -8.26 2.68 14.34
C GLN A 166 -9.21 2.17 13.27
N LYS A 167 -9.08 2.66 12.04
CA LYS A 167 -9.93 2.25 10.91
C LYS A 167 -9.37 1.07 10.13
N GLY A 168 -8.12 0.68 10.35
CA GLY A 168 -7.47 -0.41 9.62
C GLY A 168 -7.37 -0.15 8.12
N ARG A 169 -7.16 1.11 7.71
CA ARG A 169 -7.03 1.48 6.30
C ARG A 169 -6.06 2.63 6.08
N LYS A 170 -5.68 2.83 4.81
CA LYS A 170 -4.96 4.01 4.35
C LYS A 170 -5.68 5.29 4.78
N ALA A 171 -4.93 6.21 5.36
CA ALA A 171 -5.40 7.53 5.76
C ALA A 171 -5.36 8.50 4.56
N SER A 172 -6.37 9.37 4.50
CA SER A 172 -6.37 10.48 3.55
C SER A 172 -5.49 11.64 4.06
N LEU A 173 -4.97 12.45 3.14
CA LEU A 173 -4.23 13.67 3.51
C LEU A 173 -5.09 14.62 4.36
N LYS A 174 -6.38 14.73 4.05
CA LYS A 174 -7.35 15.50 4.84
C LYS A 174 -7.40 15.04 6.29
N GLU A 175 -7.57 13.74 6.54
CA GLU A 175 -7.63 13.18 7.90
C GLU A 175 -6.37 13.50 8.72
N ILE A 176 -5.21 13.50 8.05
CA ILE A 176 -3.91 13.76 8.68
C ILE A 176 -3.73 15.25 8.98
N ILE A 177 -4.05 16.12 8.03
CA ILE A 177 -3.99 17.58 8.20
C ILE A 177 -4.93 18.02 9.34
N GLU A 178 -6.16 17.50 9.37
CA GLU A 178 -7.13 17.79 10.44
C GLU A 178 -6.59 17.36 11.81
N TYR A 179 -6.00 16.16 11.89
CA TYR A 179 -5.45 15.65 13.13
C TYR A 179 -4.24 16.45 13.63
N ILE A 180 -3.30 16.77 12.75
CA ILE A 180 -2.14 17.60 13.08
C ILE A 180 -2.59 18.99 13.52
N SER A 181 -3.51 19.61 12.79
CA SER A 181 -4.05 20.94 13.13
C SER A 181 -4.69 20.97 14.52
N ASN A 182 -5.47 19.95 14.85
CA ASN A 182 -6.10 19.84 16.17
C ASN A 182 -5.06 19.60 17.28
N LYS A 183 -4.05 18.75 17.04
CA LYS A 183 -2.94 18.55 17.97
C LYS A 183 -2.15 19.84 18.23
N LEU A 184 -1.82 20.60 17.19
CA LEU A 184 -1.12 21.87 17.33
C LEU A 184 -1.91 22.88 18.16
N LYS A 185 -3.23 22.98 17.97
CA LYS A 185 -4.10 23.83 18.81
C LYS A 185 -4.05 23.46 20.29
N THR A 186 -3.95 22.17 20.62
CA THR A 186 -3.83 21.72 22.02
C THR A 186 -2.47 22.00 22.64
N LEU A 187 -1.42 22.16 21.83
CA LEU A 187 -0.06 22.44 22.28
C LEU A 187 0.21 23.94 22.44
N GLN A 188 -0.64 24.82 21.89
CA GLN A 188 -0.47 26.26 22.07
C GLN A 188 -0.80 26.65 23.52
N PRO A 189 0.08 27.42 24.20
CA PRO A 189 -0.22 27.90 25.54
C PRO A 189 -1.48 28.78 25.50
N LYS A 190 -2.43 28.52 26.41
CA LYS A 190 -3.58 29.40 26.61
C LYS A 190 -3.04 30.80 26.86
N ARG A 191 -3.26 31.74 25.93
CA ARG A 191 -2.99 33.17 26.15
C ARG A 191 -3.65 33.55 27.47
N LYS A 192 -2.84 33.84 28.50
CA LYS A 192 -3.35 34.46 29.74
C LYS A 192 -4.01 35.77 29.30
N ARG A 193 -5.33 35.85 29.42
CA ARG A 193 -6.05 37.11 29.29
C ARG A 193 -5.59 37.97 30.47
N SER A 194 -4.76 38.97 30.19
CA SER A 194 -4.53 40.09 31.12
C SER A 194 -5.75 40.99 31.11
#